data_AF-A0A382YBY3-F1
#
_entry.id   AF-A0A382YBY3-F1
#
_cell.length_a   1.000
_cell.length_b   1.000
_cell.length_c   1.000
_cell.angle_alpha   90.00
_cell.angle_beta   90.00
_cell.angle_gamma   90.00
#
_symmetry.space_group_name_H-M   'P 1'
#
loop_
_entity.id
_entity.type
_entity.pdbx_description
1 polymer ?
#
loop_
_entity_poly.entity_id
_entity_poly.type
_entity_poly.pdbx_seq_one_letter_code
_entity_poly.pdbx_strand_id
1 'polypeptide(L)' 'MEGHFLLTSGRHSNLYIEKFRVLENPSFLDEVCKKMANIVKDLQIELVLGAA' A
#
# COMPACT_ATOMS: atom_id res chain seq x y z
N MET A 1 9.87 -8.72 -1.29
CA MET A 1 10.76 -9.87 -0.98
C MET A 1 10.43 -11.00 -1.93
N GLU A 2 11.43 -11.75 -2.37
CA GLU A 2 11.27 -12.95 -3.21
C GLU A 2 11.51 -14.20 -2.36
N GLY A 3 10.72 -15.24 -2.57
CA GLY A 3 10.75 -16.45 -1.76
C GLY A 3 9.60 -17.39 -2.10
N HIS A 4 9.10 -18.13 -1.11
CA HIS A 4 7.86 -18.91 -1.22
C HIS A 4 7.02 -18.67 0.02
N PHE A 5 5.92 -17.94 -0.15
CA PHE A 5 5.08 -17.44 0.94
C PHE A 5 3.67 -18.04 0.84
N LEU A 6 3.13 -18.49 1.98
CA LEU A 6 1.70 -18.78 2.13
C LEU A 6 0.98 -17.50 2.57
N LEU A 7 0.13 -16.96 1.71
CA LEU A 7 -0.63 -15.75 1.97
C LEU A 7 -1.83 -16.03 2.88
N THR A 8 -2.38 -14.99 3.52
CA THR A 8 -3.58 -15.10 4.38
C THR A 8 -4.82 -15.60 3.64
N SER A 9 -4.83 -15.51 2.31
CA SER A 9 -5.85 -16.12 1.45
C SER A 9 -5.70 -17.64 1.25
N GLY A 10 -4.65 -18.26 1.80
CA GLY A 10 -4.29 -19.66 1.57
C GLY A 10 -3.53 -19.90 0.25
N ARG A 11 -3.31 -18.85 -0.57
CA ARG A 11 -2.56 -18.96 -1.83
C ARG A 11 -1.06 -18.92 -1.59
N HIS A 12 -0.32 -19.63 -2.42
CA HIS A 12 1.13 -19.57 -2.45
C HIS A 12 1.57 -18.46 -3.42
N SER A 13 2.60 -17.70 -3.05
CA SER A 13 3.17 -16.62 -3.86
C SER A 13 4.69 -16.60 -3.72
N ASN A 14 5.38 -16.32 -4.81
CA ASN A 14 6.83 -16.11 -4.76
C ASN A 14 7.21 -14.69 -4.34
N LEU A 15 6.21 -13.82 -4.14
CA LEU A 15 6.36 -12.42 -3.77
C LEU A 15 5.60 -12.14 -2.48
N TYR A 16 6.27 -11.41 -1.59
CA TYR A 16 5.66 -10.78 -0.41
C TYR A 16 5.95 -9.27 -0.44
N ILE A 17 4.89 -8.47 -0.27
CA ILE A 17 4.94 -7.02 -0.22
C ILE A 17 4.90 -6.60 1.25
N GLU A 18 6.02 -6.09 1.76
CA GLU A 18 6.12 -5.57 3.12
C GLU A 18 5.85 -4.06 3.11
N LYS A 19 4.61 -3.66 3.40
CA LYS A 19 4.17 -2.26 3.28
C LYS A 19 4.96 -1.30 4.18
N PHE A 20 5.46 -1.78 5.32
CA PHE A 20 6.23 -0.95 6.25
C PHE A 20 7.54 -0.42 5.63
N ARG A 21 8.11 -1.13 4.64
CA ARG A 21 9.31 -0.67 3.91
C ARG A 21 9.09 0.65 3.17
N VAL A 22 7.88 0.94 2.71
CA VAL A 22 7.55 2.21 2.05
C VAL A 22 7.56 3.37 3.05
N LEU A 23 7.14 3.12 4.30
CA LEU A 23 7.12 4.13 5.36
C LEU A 23 8.51 4.56 5.80
N GLU A 24 9.53 3.74 5.57
CA GLU A 24 10.93 4.03 5.94
C GLU A 24 11.56 5.12 5.07
N ASN A 25 11.01 5.38 3.87
CA ASN A 25 11.50 6.41 2.97
C ASN A 25 10.40 7.45 2.68
N PRO A 26 10.47 8.65 3.28
CA PRO A 26 9.46 9.69 3.11
C PRO A 26 9.21 10.12 1.66
N SER A 27 10.22 10.11 0.78
CA SER A 27 10.01 10.53 -0.62
C SER A 27 9.21 9.48 -1.40
N PHE A 28 9.49 8.18 -1.20
CA PHE A 28 8.69 7.12 -1.81
C PHE A 28 7.27 7.09 -1.24
N LEU A 29 7.13 7.31 0.07
CA LEU A 29 5.82 7.40 0.71
C LEU A 29 4.97 8.52 0.10
N ASP A 30 5.56 9.72 -0.08
CA ASP A 30 4.88 10.86 -0.70
C ASP A 30 4.42 10.56 -2.14
N GLU A 31 5.28 9.92 -2.95
CA GLU A 31 4.89 9.51 -4.30
C GLU A 31 3.73 8.52 -4.33
N VAL A 32 3.75 7.52 -3.44
CA VAL A 32 2.68 6.51 -3.33
C VAL A 32 1.37 7.18 -2.89
N CYS A 33 1.42 8.02 -1.85
CA CYS A 33 0.25 8.74 -1.34
C CYS A 33 -0.36 9.68 -2.40
N LYS A 34 0.47 10.41 -3.16
CA LYS A 34 -0.01 11.25 -4.27
C LYS A 34 -0.70 10.44 -5.37
N LYS A 35 -0.13 9.29 -5.74
CA LYS A 35 -0.76 8.39 -6.72
C LYS A 35 -2.09 7.86 -6.23
N MET A 36 -2.20 7.48 -4.95
CA MET A 36 -3.45 7.05 -4.34
C MET A 36 -4.49 8.16 -4.32
N ALA A 37 -4.12 9.37 -3.87
CA ALA A 37 -5.03 10.53 -3.82
C ALA A 37 -5.52 10.94 -5.22
N ASN A 38 -4.65 10.86 -6.24
CA ASN A 38 -5.00 11.23 -7.61
C ASN A 38 -6.10 10.34 -8.21
N ILE A 39 -6.30 9.11 -7.73
CA ILE A 39 -7.39 8.22 -8.19
C ILE A 39 -8.77 8.78 -7.80
N VAL A 40 -8.84 9.48 -6.67
CA VAL A 40 -10.09 9.97 -6.07
C VAL A 40 -10.21 11.49 -6.12
N LYS A 41 -9.32 12.19 -6.83
CA LYS A 41 -9.20 13.66 -6.82
C LYS A 41 -10.49 14.40 -7.24
N ASP A 42 -11.30 13.77 -8.09
CA ASP A 42 -12.51 14.37 -8.64
C ASP A 42 -13.75 14.03 -7.78
N LEU A 43 -13.56 13.27 -6.71
CA LEU A 43 -14.60 12.98 -5.72
C LEU A 43 -14.59 14.03 -4.61
N GLN A 44 -15.77 14.40 -4.11
CA GLN A 44 -15.90 15.25 -2.92
C GLN A 44 -15.67 14.40 -1.66
N ILE A 45 -14.41 14.20 -1.28
CA ILE A 45 -14.03 13.43 -0.09
C ILE A 45 -14.02 14.34 1.14
N GLU A 46 -14.93 14.09 2.08
CA GLU A 46 -15.01 14.84 3.34
C GLU A 46 -14.22 14.17 4.48
N LEU A 47 -14.02 12.85 4.42
CA LEU A 47 -13.37 12.07 5.47
C LEU A 47 -12.60 10.88 4.89
N VAL A 48 -11.40 10.63 5.43
CA VAL A 48 -10.60 9.44 5.16
C VAL A 48 -10.44 8.66 6.46
N LEU A 49 -10.79 7.38 6.47
CA LEU A 49 -10.66 6.48 7.62
C LEU A 49 -9.57 5.45 7.34
N GLY A 50 -8.67 5.26 8.31
CA GLY A 50 -7.65 4.21 8.29
C GLY A 50 -7.96 3.12 9.31
N ALA A 51 -7.76 1.87 8.94
CA ALA A 51 -7.71 0.78 9.92
C ALA A 51 -6.36 0.84 10.66
N ALA A 52 -6.41 0.77 11.99
CA ALA A 52 -5.23 0.67 12.86
C ALA A 52 -4.66 -0.76 12.87
#